data_AF-A0A382SXP7-F1
#
_entry.id   AF-A0A382SXP7-F1
#
_cell.length_a   1.000
_cell.length_b   1.000
_cell.length_c   1.000
_cell.angle_alpha   90.00
_cell.angle_beta   90.00
_cell.angle_gamma   90.00
#
_symmetry.space_group_name_H-M   'P 1'
#
loop_
_entity.id
_entity.type
_entity.pdbx_description
1 polymer ?
#
loop_
_entity_poly.entity_id
_entity_poly.type
_entity_poly.pdbx_seq_one_letter_code
_entity_poly.pdbx_strand_id
1 'polypeptide(L)'
;LSIVHANRNTHFGRSHNFAAIDDCSSFMQNVPVHTYEHLRPQINAQGQHREPVLTAAMPVMYNQTSGTTGKPKYIPVLQQNLDALKRSQHIFSYMQYRARPEAFHGKLLGLVSPAIDGYLENGIPYGSASGHIYKTMPKIARAKYVLPIEVFEITDYDSKYYIIALLSLAEENITYFGTANPSTCHRLLEVINQQLVTLLQELATGTCNCFDTLPTAQAAAIRQHLQPNPIRADQLRQLAQTTDTLAFSDVWPYLQVLTTWTGGSCGISLAGILPYFPANIQVIELGYLASEVRGTITIDANTNTG
;
A
#
# COMPACT_ATOMS: atom_id res chain seq x y z
N LEU A 1 14.19 24.12 -12.07
CA LEU A 1 13.41 25.12 -12.83
C LEU A 1 12.29 24.54 -13.69
N SER A 2 12.37 23.30 -14.18
CA SER A 2 11.31 22.69 -15.03
C SER A 2 9.89 22.83 -14.46
N ILE A 3 9.70 22.57 -13.16
CA ILE A 3 8.40 22.72 -12.49
C ILE A 3 7.90 24.18 -12.52
N VAL A 4 8.79 25.15 -12.25
CA VAL A 4 8.45 26.58 -12.26
C VAL A 4 8.04 27.01 -13.67
N HIS A 5 8.85 26.68 -14.69
CA HIS A 5 8.54 27.06 -16.07
C HIS A 5 7.26 26.40 -16.59
N ALA A 6 7.02 25.13 -16.27
CA ALA A 6 5.80 24.43 -16.67
C ALA A 6 4.53 25.05 -16.08
N ASN A 7 4.63 25.67 -14.89
CA ASN A 7 3.50 26.24 -14.18
C ASN A 7 3.48 27.78 -14.19
N ARG A 8 4.32 28.44 -15.00
CA ARG A 8 4.46 29.90 -14.99
C ARG A 8 3.16 30.68 -15.28
N ASN A 9 2.27 30.07 -16.07
CA ASN A 9 1.02 30.68 -16.52
C ASN A 9 -0.18 30.28 -15.66
N THR A 10 0.00 29.48 -14.61
CA THR A 10 -1.12 29.15 -13.70
C THR A 10 -1.49 30.39 -12.86
N HIS A 11 -2.65 30.38 -12.21
CA HIS A 11 -2.99 31.45 -11.26
C HIS A 11 -1.90 31.61 -10.19
N PHE A 12 -1.45 30.49 -9.61
CA PHE A 12 -0.38 30.47 -8.61
C PHE A 12 0.96 30.95 -9.17
N GLY A 13 1.31 30.57 -10.39
CA GLY A 13 2.54 31.00 -11.04
C GLY A 13 2.56 32.50 -11.30
N ARG A 14 1.43 33.09 -11.71
CA ARG A 14 1.31 34.54 -11.88
C ARG A 14 1.33 35.28 -10.56
N SER A 15 0.63 34.78 -9.52
CA SER A 15 0.59 35.44 -8.22
C SER A 15 1.94 35.48 -7.50
N HIS A 16 2.85 34.56 -7.84
CA HIS A 16 4.21 34.49 -7.29
C HIS A 16 5.30 34.78 -8.34
N ASN A 17 4.94 35.48 -9.42
CA ASN A 17 5.87 35.93 -10.46
C ASN A 17 6.85 34.87 -10.98
N PHE A 18 6.36 33.66 -11.27
CA PHE A 18 7.17 32.55 -11.80
C PHE A 18 7.91 32.89 -13.10
N ALA A 19 7.47 33.91 -13.83
CA ALA A 19 8.13 34.41 -15.03
C ALA A 19 9.52 35.02 -14.76
N ALA A 20 9.80 35.48 -13.53
CA ALA A 20 11.08 36.07 -13.13
C ALA A 20 11.95 35.13 -12.28
N ILE A 21 11.56 33.86 -12.14
CA ILE A 21 12.29 32.87 -11.34
C ILE A 21 13.21 32.07 -12.25
N ASP A 22 14.51 32.36 -12.18
CA ASP A 22 15.56 31.70 -12.97
C ASP A 22 16.53 30.89 -12.12
N ASP A 23 16.40 30.92 -10.79
CA ASP A 23 17.24 30.14 -9.88
C ASP A 23 16.53 29.79 -8.56
N CYS A 24 17.23 29.11 -7.67
CA CYS A 24 16.70 28.75 -6.35
C CYS A 24 16.48 29.98 -5.45
N SER A 25 17.34 31.00 -5.55
CA SER A 25 17.28 32.19 -4.70
C SER A 25 16.03 33.02 -5.00
N SER A 26 15.81 33.33 -6.28
CA SER A 26 14.61 33.98 -6.79
C SER A 26 13.36 33.19 -6.47
N PHE A 27 13.40 31.85 -6.50
CA PHE A 27 12.27 31.03 -6.07
C PHE A 27 11.94 31.24 -4.59
N MET A 28 12.93 31.15 -3.69
CA MET A 28 12.72 31.32 -2.25
C MET A 28 12.25 32.73 -1.88
N GLN A 29 12.64 33.75 -2.63
CA GLN A 29 12.19 35.13 -2.43
C GLN A 29 10.73 35.35 -2.87
N ASN A 30 10.31 34.72 -3.97
CA ASN A 30 8.98 34.94 -4.55
C ASN A 30 7.91 33.97 -4.04
N VAL A 31 8.28 32.80 -3.54
CA VAL A 31 7.34 31.73 -3.15
C VAL A 31 7.48 31.42 -1.66
N PRO A 32 6.53 31.88 -0.81
CA PRO A 32 6.58 31.59 0.62
C PRO A 32 6.24 30.12 0.90
N VAL A 33 6.60 29.66 2.10
CA VAL A 33 6.22 28.33 2.57
C VAL A 33 4.71 28.29 2.84
N HIS A 34 4.01 27.36 2.19
CA HIS A 34 2.57 27.17 2.35
C HIS A 34 2.23 25.96 3.21
N THR A 35 1.16 26.09 4.01
CA THR A 35 0.46 24.96 4.60
C THR A 35 -0.61 24.46 3.63
N TYR A 36 -1.15 23.26 3.89
CA TYR A 36 -2.29 22.76 3.12
C TYR A 36 -3.48 23.73 3.14
N GLU A 37 -3.76 24.36 4.29
CA GLU A 37 -4.89 25.27 4.43
C GLU A 37 -4.73 26.55 3.60
N HIS A 38 -3.50 27.03 3.41
CA HIS A 38 -3.22 28.14 2.48
C HIS A 38 -3.57 27.75 1.04
N LEU A 39 -3.36 26.49 0.65
CA LEU A 39 -3.58 25.99 -0.72
C LEU A 39 -4.97 25.42 -0.95
N ARG A 40 -5.71 25.05 0.10
CA ARG A 40 -7.03 24.39 0.01
C ARG A 40 -8.00 25.12 -0.94
N PRO A 41 -8.16 26.45 -0.90
CA PRO A 41 -9.05 27.14 -1.84
C PRO A 41 -8.65 26.92 -3.30
N GLN A 42 -7.35 26.94 -3.59
CA GLN A 42 -6.82 26.78 -4.95
C GLN A 42 -6.91 25.32 -5.43
N ILE A 43 -6.68 24.35 -4.53
CA ILE A 43 -6.87 22.91 -4.80
C ILE A 43 -8.33 22.64 -5.20
N ASN A 44 -9.28 23.18 -4.43
CA ASN A 44 -10.71 23.04 -4.69
C ASN A 44 -11.12 23.72 -6.00
N ALA A 45 -10.68 24.97 -6.20
CA ALA A 45 -10.97 25.74 -7.41
C ALA A 45 -10.47 25.05 -8.67
N GLN A 46 -9.25 24.50 -8.65
CA GLN A 46 -8.70 23.77 -9.79
C GLN A 46 -9.61 22.60 -10.19
N GLY A 47 -10.00 21.77 -9.22
CA GLY A 47 -10.87 20.63 -9.49
C GLY A 47 -12.27 21.04 -9.96
N GLN A 48 -12.87 22.07 -9.36
CA GLN A 48 -14.22 22.51 -9.66
C GLN A 48 -14.33 23.21 -11.01
N HIS A 49 -13.42 24.13 -11.31
CA HIS A 49 -13.49 24.96 -12.52
C HIS A 49 -12.75 24.35 -13.72
N ARG A 50 -11.97 23.28 -13.50
CA ARG A 50 -11.10 22.67 -14.52
C ARG A 50 -10.14 23.67 -15.17
N GLU A 51 -9.66 24.62 -14.37
CA GLU A 51 -8.73 25.66 -14.79
C GLU A 51 -7.34 25.45 -14.19
N PRO A 52 -6.27 25.92 -14.87
CA PRO A 52 -4.89 25.79 -14.38
C PRO A 52 -4.60 26.76 -13.21
N VAL A 53 -5.01 26.39 -12.00
CA VAL A 53 -4.85 27.23 -10.79
C VAL A 53 -3.48 27.01 -10.12
N LEU A 54 -3.21 25.83 -9.58
CA LEU A 54 -1.92 25.47 -8.98
C LEU A 54 -0.98 24.90 -10.02
N THR A 55 -1.48 23.93 -10.78
CA THR A 55 -0.71 23.23 -11.81
C THR A 55 -1.32 23.43 -13.19
N ALA A 56 -0.47 23.47 -14.22
CA ALA A 56 -0.92 23.59 -15.61
C ALA A 56 -1.67 22.35 -16.08
N ALA A 57 -1.25 21.17 -15.62
CA ALA A 57 -1.96 19.92 -15.83
C ALA A 57 -3.07 19.74 -14.78
N MET A 58 -4.18 19.12 -15.20
CA MET A 58 -5.28 18.76 -14.31
C MET A 58 -4.97 17.52 -13.48
N PRO A 59 -5.38 17.47 -12.20
CA PRO A 59 -5.33 16.25 -11.41
C PRO A 59 -6.18 15.15 -12.03
N VAL A 60 -5.60 13.95 -12.13
CA VAL A 60 -6.31 12.74 -12.59
C VAL A 60 -7.00 12.01 -11.45
N MET A 61 -6.51 12.23 -10.22
CA MET A 61 -7.11 11.78 -8.97
C MET A 61 -6.61 12.67 -7.82
N TYR A 62 -7.14 12.45 -6.62
CA TYR A 62 -6.63 13.02 -5.39
C TYR A 62 -6.27 11.92 -4.37
N ASN A 63 -5.13 12.06 -3.70
CA ASN A 63 -4.88 11.29 -2.49
C ASN A 63 -5.65 11.91 -1.33
N GLN A 64 -6.44 11.12 -0.60
CA GLN A 64 -7.14 11.59 0.59
C GLN A 64 -6.31 11.33 1.85
N THR A 65 -6.17 12.34 2.71
CA THR A 65 -5.64 12.16 4.06
C THR A 65 -6.66 12.62 5.11
N SER A 66 -6.77 11.87 6.20
CA SER A 66 -7.54 12.23 7.40
C SER A 66 -6.82 13.34 8.14
N GLY A 67 -7.08 14.59 7.75
CA GLY A 67 -6.53 15.76 8.45
C GLY A 67 -6.98 15.80 9.91
N THR A 68 -6.13 16.34 10.78
CA THR A 68 -6.41 16.52 12.23
C THR A 68 -7.58 17.47 12.52
N THR A 69 -8.01 18.26 11.53
CA THR A 69 -9.09 19.26 11.63
C THR A 69 -10.48 18.70 11.25
N GLY A 70 -10.60 17.39 11.04
CA GLY A 70 -11.87 16.72 10.70
C GLY A 70 -12.30 16.85 9.24
N LYS A 71 -11.79 17.85 8.49
CA LYS A 71 -11.98 17.95 7.04
C LYS A 71 -10.87 17.20 6.31
N PRO A 72 -11.19 16.23 5.43
CA PRO A 72 -10.19 15.55 4.62
C PRO A 72 -9.34 16.54 3.81
N LYS A 73 -8.07 16.20 3.61
CA LYS A 73 -7.19 16.89 2.67
C LYS A 73 -7.13 16.07 1.39
N TYR A 74 -7.36 16.74 0.27
CA TYR A 74 -7.23 16.17 -1.07
C TYR A 74 -5.94 16.70 -1.68
N ILE A 75 -4.99 15.80 -1.91
CA ILE A 75 -3.68 16.11 -2.49
C ILE A 75 -3.74 15.79 -3.98
N PRO A 76 -3.55 16.77 -4.87
CA PRO A 76 -3.69 16.55 -6.31
C PRO A 76 -2.61 15.60 -6.82
N VAL A 77 -3.02 14.59 -7.60
CA VAL A 77 -2.12 13.66 -8.29
C VAL A 77 -2.23 13.89 -9.79
N LEU A 78 -1.13 14.27 -10.42
CA LEU A 78 -1.05 14.45 -11.87
C LEU A 78 -0.60 13.15 -12.55
N GLN A 79 -0.84 13.02 -13.86
CA GLN A 79 -0.37 11.86 -14.64
C GLN A 79 1.14 11.63 -14.49
N GLN A 80 1.93 12.70 -14.53
CA GLN A 80 3.39 12.63 -14.34
C GLN A 80 3.80 12.07 -12.96
N ASN A 81 2.98 12.28 -11.91
CA ASN A 81 3.25 11.70 -10.59
C ASN A 81 3.05 10.19 -10.63
N LEU A 82 1.99 9.71 -11.31
CA LEU A 82 1.75 8.28 -11.50
C LEU A 82 2.86 7.63 -12.33
N ASP A 83 3.34 8.30 -13.38
CA ASP A 83 4.43 7.80 -14.23
C ASP A 83 5.76 7.71 -13.45
N ALA A 84 6.08 8.74 -12.66
CA ALA A 84 7.24 8.75 -11.77
C ALA A 84 7.13 7.65 -10.70
N LEU A 85 5.94 7.47 -10.12
CA LEU A 85 5.68 6.44 -9.13
C LEU A 85 5.84 5.03 -9.74
N LYS A 86 5.32 4.80 -10.94
CA LYS A 86 5.52 3.55 -11.70
C LYS A 86 7.00 3.29 -11.96
N ARG A 87 7.75 4.30 -12.42
CA ARG A 87 9.21 4.19 -12.63
C ARG A 87 9.93 3.83 -11.33
N SER A 88 9.61 4.52 -10.23
CA SER A 88 10.22 4.27 -8.92
C SER A 88 9.90 2.86 -8.41
N GLN A 89 8.68 2.35 -8.66
CA GLN A 89 8.29 0.99 -8.32
C GLN A 89 9.09 -0.05 -9.13
N HIS A 90 9.31 0.18 -10.42
CA HIS A 90 10.14 -0.73 -11.24
C HIS A 90 11.58 -0.81 -10.73
N ILE A 91 12.19 0.35 -10.43
CA ILE A 91 13.54 0.40 -9.87
C ILE A 91 13.58 -0.32 -8.53
N PHE A 92 12.61 -0.03 -7.65
CA PHE A 92 12.53 -0.66 -6.33
C PHE A 92 12.35 -2.18 -6.42
N SER A 93 11.46 -2.67 -7.30
CA SER A 93 11.29 -4.12 -7.52
C SER A 93 12.56 -4.76 -8.08
N TYR A 94 13.29 -4.08 -8.96
CA TYR A 94 14.59 -4.57 -9.46
C TYR A 94 15.64 -4.65 -8.34
N MET A 95 15.73 -3.64 -7.48
CA MET A 95 16.66 -3.65 -6.35
C MET A 95 16.38 -4.79 -5.38
N GLN A 96 15.11 -5.03 -5.08
CA GLN A 96 14.67 -6.16 -4.24
C GLN A 96 15.01 -7.50 -4.88
N TYR A 97 14.75 -7.65 -6.18
CA TYR A 97 15.09 -8.87 -6.92
C TYR A 97 16.59 -9.13 -6.91
N ARG A 98 17.42 -8.09 -7.08
CA ARG A 98 18.89 -8.24 -7.01
C ARG A 98 19.39 -8.67 -5.64
N ALA A 99 18.73 -8.23 -4.56
CA ALA A 99 19.12 -8.55 -3.21
C ALA A 99 18.65 -9.93 -2.76
N ARG A 100 17.42 -10.31 -3.13
CA ARG A 100 16.81 -11.61 -2.78
C ARG A 100 15.93 -12.16 -3.92
N PRO A 101 16.53 -12.78 -4.96
CA PRO A 101 15.78 -13.36 -6.07
C PRO A 101 14.71 -14.37 -5.64
N GLU A 102 14.97 -15.11 -4.56
CA GLU A 102 14.11 -16.16 -4.02
C GLU A 102 12.74 -15.62 -3.58
N ALA A 103 12.66 -14.35 -3.19
CA ALA A 103 11.41 -13.67 -2.84
C ALA A 103 10.45 -13.53 -4.03
N PHE A 104 10.94 -13.75 -5.26
CA PHE A 104 10.15 -13.65 -6.48
C PHE A 104 9.76 -15.02 -7.06
N HIS A 105 10.14 -16.13 -6.43
CA HIS A 105 9.80 -17.48 -6.90
C HIS A 105 8.37 -17.91 -6.50
N GLY A 106 7.86 -17.42 -5.37
CA GLY A 106 6.53 -17.76 -4.87
C GLY A 106 5.52 -16.61 -4.99
N LYS A 107 4.58 -16.61 -4.05
CA LYS A 107 3.50 -15.63 -3.95
C LYS A 107 3.88 -14.44 -3.05
N LEU A 108 3.19 -13.33 -3.31
CA LEU A 108 3.29 -12.06 -2.64
C LEU A 108 2.05 -11.86 -1.75
N LEU A 109 2.25 -11.81 -0.44
CA LEU A 109 1.28 -11.27 0.50
C LEU A 109 1.48 -9.76 0.60
N GLY A 110 0.89 -9.02 -0.34
CA GLY A 110 0.95 -7.56 -0.37
C GLY A 110 -0.35 -6.94 0.11
N LEU A 111 -0.32 -6.11 1.16
CA LEU A 111 -1.48 -5.32 1.57
C LEU A 111 -1.44 -3.95 0.90
N VAL A 112 -2.44 -3.66 0.07
CA VAL A 112 -2.60 -2.36 -0.62
C VAL A 112 -3.90 -1.69 -0.17
N SER A 113 -3.95 -0.36 -0.29
CA SER A 113 -5.19 0.40 -0.10
C SER A 113 -6.05 0.35 -1.38
N PRO A 114 -7.38 0.55 -1.28
CA PRO A 114 -8.24 0.73 -2.45
C PRO A 114 -7.70 1.83 -3.39
N ALA A 115 -7.91 1.62 -4.69
CA ALA A 115 -7.52 2.62 -5.69
C ALA A 115 -8.41 3.87 -5.62
N ILE A 116 -9.71 3.65 -5.40
CA ILE A 116 -10.73 4.70 -5.39
C ILE A 116 -11.56 4.49 -4.12
N ASP A 117 -11.54 5.47 -3.23
CA ASP A 117 -12.38 5.52 -2.04
C ASP A 117 -13.69 6.25 -2.33
N GLY A 118 -13.71 7.14 -3.33
CA GLY A 118 -14.91 7.83 -3.78
C GLY A 118 -14.63 8.85 -4.86
N TYR A 119 -15.60 9.75 -5.07
CA TYR A 119 -15.52 10.82 -6.06
C TYR A 119 -15.79 12.18 -5.39
N LEU A 120 -15.03 13.19 -5.78
CA LEU A 120 -15.34 14.57 -5.43
C LEU A 120 -16.58 15.04 -6.19
N GLU A 121 -17.19 16.16 -5.77
CA GLU A 121 -18.39 16.74 -6.42
C GLU A 121 -18.17 17.04 -7.92
N ASN A 122 -16.92 17.28 -8.33
CA ASN A 122 -16.51 17.53 -9.72
C ASN A 122 -16.33 16.23 -10.56
N GLY A 123 -16.58 15.06 -9.97
CA GLY A 123 -16.46 13.75 -10.59
C GLY A 123 -15.03 13.18 -10.68
N ILE A 124 -14.02 13.87 -10.14
CA ILE A 124 -12.63 13.35 -10.10
C ILE A 124 -12.52 12.36 -8.93
N PRO A 125 -11.95 11.16 -9.13
CA PRO A 125 -11.81 10.18 -8.06
C PRO A 125 -10.80 10.64 -6.99
N TYR A 126 -11.05 10.25 -5.75
CA TYR A 126 -10.06 10.26 -4.69
C TYR A 126 -9.82 8.84 -4.16
N GLY A 127 -8.60 8.57 -3.70
CA GLY A 127 -8.21 7.25 -3.19
C GLY A 127 -6.71 7.18 -2.94
N SER A 128 -6.11 6.01 -3.16
CA SER A 128 -4.67 5.80 -3.00
C SER A 128 -3.96 5.54 -4.31
N ALA A 129 -2.86 6.27 -4.54
CA ALA A 129 -1.96 6.03 -5.66
C ALA A 129 -1.43 4.57 -5.71
N SER A 130 -1.23 3.90 -4.57
CA SER A 130 -0.78 2.50 -4.54
C SER A 130 -1.83 1.54 -5.11
N GLY A 131 -3.11 1.77 -4.84
CA GLY A 131 -4.20 1.01 -5.45
C GLY A 131 -4.30 1.22 -6.97
N HIS A 132 -4.03 2.44 -7.45
CA HIS A 132 -3.97 2.72 -8.90
C HIS A 132 -2.83 1.97 -9.61
N ILE A 133 -1.64 1.88 -8.99
CA ILE A 133 -0.55 1.06 -9.53
C ILE A 133 -0.96 -0.41 -9.61
N TYR A 134 -1.57 -0.93 -8.55
CA TYR A 134 -2.03 -2.32 -8.53
C TYR A 134 -3.02 -2.60 -9.67
N LYS A 135 -4.04 -1.76 -9.86
CA LYS A 135 -5.03 -1.93 -10.94
C LYS A 135 -4.41 -1.88 -12.34
N THR A 136 -3.33 -1.13 -12.53
CA THR A 136 -2.63 -0.98 -13.83
C THR A 136 -1.51 -2.00 -14.04
N MET A 137 -1.26 -2.89 -13.08
CA MET A 137 -0.18 -3.87 -13.13
C MET A 137 -0.46 -4.99 -14.16
N PRO A 138 0.56 -5.48 -14.90
CA PRO A 138 0.41 -6.62 -15.80
C PRO A 138 -0.20 -7.84 -15.11
N LYS A 139 -1.04 -8.60 -15.83
CA LYS A 139 -1.76 -9.77 -15.27
C LYS A 139 -0.84 -10.78 -14.59
N ILE A 140 0.34 -11.04 -15.17
CA ILE A 140 1.33 -11.99 -14.63
C ILE A 140 1.85 -11.53 -13.25
N ALA A 141 2.08 -10.23 -13.08
CA ALA A 141 2.54 -9.69 -11.81
C ALA A 141 1.39 -9.67 -10.77
N ARG A 142 0.15 -9.34 -11.19
CA ARG A 142 -1.02 -9.46 -10.32
C ARG A 142 -1.29 -10.90 -9.86
N ALA A 143 -1.05 -11.89 -10.72
CA ALA A 143 -1.24 -13.31 -10.39
C ALA A 143 -0.28 -13.82 -9.29
N LYS A 144 0.76 -13.05 -8.93
CA LYS A 144 1.60 -13.34 -7.77
C LYS A 144 0.96 -12.94 -6.45
N TYR A 145 0.01 -12.02 -6.43
CA TYR A 145 -0.66 -11.63 -5.19
C TYR A 145 -1.54 -12.76 -4.68
N VAL A 146 -1.46 -13.02 -3.37
CA VAL A 146 -2.34 -13.98 -2.69
C VAL A 146 -3.77 -13.45 -2.61
N LEU A 147 -3.90 -12.16 -2.31
CA LEU A 147 -5.18 -11.53 -2.03
C LEU A 147 -5.77 -10.91 -3.31
N PRO A 148 -7.05 -11.17 -3.62
CA PRO A 148 -7.76 -10.46 -4.69
C PRO A 148 -8.07 -9.00 -4.27
N ILE A 149 -8.34 -8.13 -5.24
CA ILE A 149 -8.47 -6.67 -4.99
C ILE A 149 -9.65 -6.34 -4.07
N GLU A 150 -10.69 -7.16 -4.17
CA GLU A 150 -11.94 -7.05 -3.45
C GLU A 150 -11.74 -7.16 -1.93
N VAL A 151 -10.69 -7.84 -1.47
CA VAL A 151 -10.33 -7.91 -0.04
C VAL A 151 -9.91 -6.55 0.50
N PHE A 152 -9.21 -5.74 -0.29
CA PHE A 152 -8.74 -4.42 0.15
C PHE A 152 -9.89 -3.41 0.26
N GLU A 153 -10.96 -3.63 -0.49
CA GLU A 153 -12.17 -2.81 -0.52
C GLU A 153 -13.16 -3.17 0.62
N ILE A 154 -12.87 -4.16 1.46
CA ILE A 154 -13.67 -4.46 2.66
C ILE A 154 -13.57 -3.28 3.64
N THR A 155 -14.70 -2.77 4.13
CA THR A 155 -14.73 -1.65 5.08
C THR A 155 -14.59 -2.10 6.52
N ASP A 156 -15.27 -3.19 6.88
CA ASP A 156 -15.17 -3.78 8.22
C ASP A 156 -13.75 -4.30 8.50
N TYR A 157 -13.15 -3.80 9.57
CA TYR A 157 -11.74 -4.06 9.87
C TYR A 157 -11.49 -5.51 10.27
N ASP A 158 -12.39 -6.10 11.04
CA ASP A 158 -12.21 -7.45 11.58
C ASP A 158 -12.47 -8.51 10.51
N SER A 159 -13.57 -8.39 9.75
CA SER A 159 -13.84 -9.26 8.59
C SER A 159 -12.72 -9.19 7.56
N LYS A 160 -12.12 -8.01 7.33
CA LYS A 160 -10.99 -7.86 6.41
C LYS A 160 -9.79 -8.67 6.85
N TYR A 161 -9.32 -8.48 8.09
CA TYR A 161 -8.13 -9.19 8.57
C TYR A 161 -8.39 -10.69 8.75
N TYR A 162 -9.62 -11.09 9.10
CA TYR A 162 -10.02 -12.49 9.13
C TYR A 162 -9.91 -13.14 7.74
N ILE A 163 -10.45 -12.50 6.71
CA ILE A 163 -10.38 -13.01 5.33
C ILE A 163 -8.93 -13.01 4.82
N ILE A 164 -8.13 -11.99 5.15
CA ILE A 164 -6.69 -11.98 4.83
C ILE A 164 -5.98 -13.17 5.49
N ALA A 165 -6.25 -13.44 6.77
CA ALA A 165 -5.70 -14.60 7.47
C ALA A 165 -6.10 -15.90 6.77
N LEU A 166 -7.38 -16.11 6.51
CA LEU A 166 -7.88 -17.34 5.87
C LEU A 166 -7.25 -17.58 4.49
N LEU A 167 -7.24 -16.58 3.61
CA LEU A 167 -6.67 -16.70 2.27
C LEU A 167 -5.15 -16.86 2.29
N SER A 168 -4.45 -16.23 3.24
CA SER A 168 -3.00 -16.35 3.36
C SER A 168 -2.56 -17.69 3.96
N LEU A 169 -3.34 -18.29 4.87
CA LEU A 169 -3.08 -19.65 5.38
C LEU A 169 -3.24 -20.73 4.29
N ALA A 170 -4.11 -20.49 3.30
CA ALA A 170 -4.33 -21.39 2.18
C ALA A 170 -3.13 -21.49 1.23
N GLU A 171 -2.25 -20.48 1.21
CA GLU A 171 -1.05 -20.43 0.37
C GLU A 171 0.20 -20.73 1.21
N GLU A 172 0.82 -21.88 0.97
CA GLU A 172 2.07 -22.25 1.64
C GLU A 172 3.29 -21.54 1.03
N ASN A 173 3.27 -21.28 -0.29
CA ASN A 173 4.41 -20.78 -1.04
C ASN A 173 4.48 -19.24 -1.06
N ILE A 174 4.20 -18.60 0.09
CA ILE A 174 4.43 -17.17 0.26
C ILE A 174 5.92 -16.94 0.48
N THR A 175 6.52 -16.16 -0.41
CA THR A 175 7.97 -15.86 -0.40
C THR A 175 8.27 -14.39 -0.13
N TYR A 176 7.24 -13.53 -0.21
CA TYR A 176 7.34 -12.10 0.00
C TYR A 176 6.13 -11.60 0.78
N PHE A 177 6.37 -10.84 1.85
CA PHE A 177 5.36 -10.07 2.58
C PHE A 177 5.62 -8.57 2.41
N GLY A 178 4.69 -7.84 1.78
CA GLY A 178 4.73 -6.38 1.65
C GLY A 178 3.63 -5.68 2.43
N THR A 179 4.00 -4.77 3.31
CA THR A 179 3.06 -3.87 4.01
C THR A 179 3.73 -2.52 4.26
N ALA A 180 2.96 -1.44 4.38
CA ALA A 180 3.52 -0.14 4.72
C ALA A 180 4.02 -0.09 6.18
N ASN A 181 3.19 -0.58 7.11
CA ASN A 181 3.45 -0.50 8.55
C ASN A 181 3.59 -1.91 9.15
N PRO A 182 4.62 -2.18 9.97
CA PRO A 182 4.78 -3.46 10.66
C PRO A 182 3.61 -3.83 11.59
N SER A 183 2.79 -2.87 12.04
CA SER A 183 1.58 -3.15 12.84
C SER A 183 0.58 -4.04 12.11
N THR A 184 0.58 -4.02 10.77
CA THR A 184 -0.21 -4.95 9.96
C THR A 184 0.19 -6.41 10.19
N CYS A 185 1.49 -6.67 10.35
CA CYS A 185 1.99 -8.02 10.64
C CYS A 185 1.55 -8.47 12.04
N HIS A 186 1.59 -7.58 13.03
CA HIS A 186 1.03 -7.86 14.36
C HIS A 186 -0.44 -8.24 14.30
N ARG A 187 -1.26 -7.44 13.63
CA ARG A 187 -2.71 -7.71 13.52
C ARG A 187 -2.98 -9.04 12.81
N LEU A 188 -2.26 -9.33 11.73
CA LEU A 188 -2.43 -10.58 11.00
C LEU A 188 -2.07 -11.79 11.88
N LEU A 189 -0.94 -11.73 12.58
CA LEU A 189 -0.50 -12.80 13.46
C LEU A 189 -1.46 -13.02 14.63
N GLU A 190 -1.97 -11.93 15.20
CA GLU A 190 -2.98 -11.94 16.25
C GLU A 190 -4.26 -12.66 15.78
N VAL A 191 -4.80 -12.28 14.62
CA VAL A 191 -6.01 -12.90 14.07
C VAL A 191 -5.80 -14.38 13.78
N ILE A 192 -4.65 -14.74 13.18
CA ILE A 192 -4.31 -16.14 12.91
C ILE A 192 -4.35 -16.96 14.20
N ASN A 193 -3.71 -16.49 15.27
CA ASN A 193 -3.61 -17.25 16.51
C ASN A 193 -4.92 -17.24 17.32
N GLN A 194 -5.61 -16.10 17.43
CA GLN A 194 -6.87 -16.01 18.18
C GLN A 194 -8.02 -16.79 17.54
N GLN A 195 -8.04 -16.89 16.20
CA GLN A 195 -9.11 -17.54 15.45
C GLN A 195 -8.67 -18.88 14.82
N LEU A 196 -7.53 -19.43 15.26
CA LEU A 196 -6.86 -20.54 14.57
C LEU A 196 -7.77 -21.74 14.32
N VAL A 197 -8.49 -22.20 15.33
CA VAL A 197 -9.37 -23.38 15.21
C VAL A 197 -10.43 -23.18 14.12
N THR A 198 -11.11 -22.03 14.13
CA THR A 198 -12.14 -21.68 13.14
C THR A 198 -11.52 -21.51 11.76
N LEU A 199 -10.40 -20.79 11.65
CA LEU A 199 -9.69 -20.59 10.39
C LEU A 199 -9.28 -21.91 9.74
N LEU A 200 -8.77 -22.88 10.52
CA LEU A 200 -8.38 -24.19 10.01
C LEU A 200 -9.58 -25.05 9.62
N GLN A 201 -10.70 -24.96 10.34
CA GLN A 201 -11.94 -25.62 9.93
C GLN A 201 -12.44 -25.05 8.59
N GLU A 202 -12.52 -23.73 8.49
CA GLU A 202 -12.97 -23.01 7.29
C GLU A 202 -12.05 -23.21 6.10
N LEU A 203 -10.74 -23.26 6.33
CA LEU A 203 -9.76 -23.64 5.31
C LEU A 203 -9.98 -25.06 4.80
N ALA A 204 -10.25 -26.01 5.71
CA ALA A 204 -10.49 -27.41 5.33
C ALA A 204 -11.75 -27.57 4.47
N THR A 205 -12.81 -26.83 4.78
CA THR A 205 -14.11 -26.92 4.09
C THR A 205 -14.26 -25.95 2.92
N GLY A 206 -13.38 -24.97 2.78
CA GLY A 206 -13.48 -23.91 1.77
C GLY A 206 -14.65 -22.95 2.03
N THR A 207 -15.03 -22.76 3.29
CA THR A 207 -16.14 -21.88 3.72
C THR A 207 -15.61 -20.67 4.47
N CYS A 208 -16.39 -19.59 4.55
CA CYS A 208 -16.02 -18.46 5.41
C CYS A 208 -17.28 -17.73 5.89
N ASN A 209 -17.50 -17.69 7.20
CA ASN A 209 -18.65 -17.03 7.80
C ASN A 209 -18.63 -15.51 7.57
N CYS A 210 -17.45 -14.90 7.46
CA CYS A 210 -17.33 -13.47 7.18
C CYS A 210 -17.91 -13.08 5.81
N PHE A 211 -18.11 -14.01 4.87
CA PHE A 211 -18.74 -13.71 3.59
C PHE A 211 -20.18 -13.18 3.72
N ASP A 212 -20.89 -13.56 4.77
CA ASP A 212 -22.26 -13.09 5.01
C ASP A 212 -22.31 -11.64 5.49
N THR A 213 -21.16 -11.09 5.91
CA THR A 213 -21.02 -9.67 6.31
C THR A 213 -20.70 -8.76 5.13
N LEU A 214 -20.44 -9.32 3.94
CA LEU A 214 -20.02 -8.58 2.76
C LEU A 214 -21.16 -8.42 1.75
N PRO A 215 -21.14 -7.36 0.91
CA PRO A 215 -21.98 -7.27 -0.27
C PRO A 215 -21.86 -8.53 -1.15
N THR A 216 -22.99 -9.03 -1.65
CA THR A 216 -23.07 -10.31 -2.39
C THR A 216 -22.04 -10.45 -3.52
N ALA A 217 -21.85 -9.39 -4.31
CA ALA A 217 -20.89 -9.40 -5.42
C ALA A 217 -19.43 -9.48 -4.94
N GLN A 218 -19.09 -8.76 -3.85
CA GLN A 218 -17.76 -8.78 -3.24
C GLN A 218 -17.48 -10.15 -2.62
N ALA A 219 -18.44 -10.70 -1.86
CA ALA A 219 -18.37 -12.04 -1.29
C ALA A 219 -18.16 -13.11 -2.38
N ALA A 220 -18.93 -13.04 -3.46
CA ALA A 220 -18.82 -13.98 -4.57
C ALA A 220 -17.46 -13.92 -5.27
N ALA A 221 -16.91 -12.71 -5.48
CA ALA A 221 -15.58 -12.54 -6.07
C ALA A 221 -14.48 -13.12 -5.18
N ILE A 222 -14.49 -12.82 -3.87
CA ILE A 222 -13.49 -13.33 -2.93
C ILE A 222 -13.59 -14.85 -2.78
N ARG A 223 -14.81 -15.41 -2.75
CA ARG A 223 -15.06 -16.85 -2.61
C ARG A 223 -14.39 -17.69 -3.70
N GLN A 224 -14.21 -17.15 -4.91
CA GLN A 224 -13.51 -17.85 -5.99
C GLN A 224 -12.06 -18.20 -5.65
N HIS A 225 -11.46 -17.46 -4.70
CA HIS A 225 -10.08 -17.64 -4.25
C HIS A 225 -9.94 -18.57 -3.04
N LEU A 226 -11.06 -19.07 -2.48
CA LEU A 226 -11.05 -19.99 -1.35
C LEU A 226 -11.55 -21.37 -1.80
N GLN A 227 -10.61 -22.30 -1.99
CA GLN A 227 -10.91 -23.70 -2.28
C GLN A 227 -10.72 -24.55 -1.01
N PRO A 228 -11.52 -25.61 -0.80
CA PRO A 228 -11.30 -26.54 0.31
C PRO A 228 -9.87 -27.09 0.29
N ASN A 229 -9.14 -26.93 1.40
CA ASN A 229 -7.76 -27.38 1.53
C ASN A 229 -7.54 -28.13 2.87
N PRO A 230 -8.12 -29.34 3.03
CA PRO A 230 -8.00 -30.10 4.26
C PRO A 230 -6.57 -30.51 4.57
N ILE A 231 -5.75 -30.78 3.54
CA ILE A 231 -4.34 -31.14 3.70
C ILE A 231 -3.58 -30.01 4.39
N ARG A 232 -3.73 -28.78 3.87
CA ARG A 232 -3.06 -27.62 4.46
C ARG A 232 -3.56 -27.34 5.88
N ALA A 233 -4.87 -27.47 6.10
CA ALA A 233 -5.45 -27.31 7.43
C ALA A 233 -4.85 -28.31 8.43
N ASP A 234 -4.71 -29.59 8.06
CA ASP A 234 -4.13 -30.62 8.91
C ASP A 234 -2.64 -30.40 9.20
N GLN A 235 -1.85 -29.95 8.21
CA GLN A 235 -0.45 -29.56 8.42
C GLN A 235 -0.34 -28.45 9.49
N LEU A 236 -1.15 -27.40 9.37
CA LEU A 236 -1.17 -26.29 10.32
C LEU A 236 -1.68 -26.72 11.71
N ARG A 237 -2.66 -27.64 11.78
CA ARG A 237 -3.11 -28.24 13.06
C ARG A 237 -1.98 -29.00 13.75
N GLN A 238 -1.20 -29.78 13.01
CA GLN A 238 -0.07 -30.52 13.56
C GLN A 238 1.01 -29.58 14.09
N LEU A 239 1.33 -28.52 13.36
CA LEU A 239 2.27 -27.48 13.84
C LEU A 239 1.77 -26.84 15.13
N ALA A 240 0.49 -26.47 15.19
CA ALA A 240 -0.13 -25.84 16.35
C ALA A 240 -0.20 -26.74 17.59
N GLN A 241 0.04 -28.06 17.48
CA GLN A 241 0.16 -28.94 18.64
C GLN A 241 1.53 -28.86 19.32
N THR A 242 2.53 -28.31 18.62
CA THR A 242 3.93 -28.30 19.06
C THR A 242 4.41 -26.92 19.54
N THR A 243 3.56 -25.90 19.43
CA THR A 243 3.85 -24.52 19.85
C THR A 243 2.60 -23.85 20.41
N ASP A 244 2.77 -22.96 21.39
CA ASP A 244 1.68 -22.15 21.94
C ASP A 244 1.24 -21.02 20.99
N THR A 245 2.10 -20.63 20.04
CA THR A 245 1.82 -19.56 19.08
C THR A 245 2.46 -19.91 17.75
N LEU A 246 1.66 -19.94 16.68
CA LEU A 246 2.18 -20.08 15.33
C LEU A 246 2.88 -18.79 14.92
N ALA A 247 4.14 -18.90 14.53
CA ALA A 247 4.92 -17.85 13.91
C ALA A 247 4.74 -17.87 12.38
N PHE A 248 5.07 -16.75 11.72
CA PHE A 248 5.10 -16.71 10.25
C PHE A 248 6.14 -17.66 9.66
N SER A 249 7.22 -17.97 10.39
CA SER A 249 8.20 -18.98 10.00
C SER A 249 7.63 -20.39 9.93
N ASP A 250 6.65 -20.71 10.77
CA ASP A 250 6.00 -22.03 10.82
C ASP A 250 4.99 -22.15 9.68
N VAL A 251 4.22 -21.08 9.47
CA VAL A 251 3.18 -21.02 8.44
C VAL A 251 3.80 -20.90 7.05
N TRP A 252 4.77 -19.99 6.84
CA TRP A 252 5.36 -19.71 5.53
C TRP A 252 6.87 -19.96 5.56
N PRO A 253 7.31 -21.22 5.50
CA PRO A 253 8.73 -21.58 5.63
C PRO A 253 9.61 -21.04 4.50
N TYR A 254 8.99 -20.67 3.36
CA TYR A 254 9.69 -20.12 2.20
C TYR A 254 9.78 -18.59 2.21
N LEU A 255 9.28 -17.90 3.25
CA LEU A 255 9.25 -16.44 3.31
C LEU A 255 10.68 -15.85 3.34
N GLN A 256 11.01 -15.01 2.35
CA GLN A 256 12.36 -14.48 2.14
C GLN A 256 12.48 -12.98 2.41
N VAL A 257 11.43 -12.22 2.10
CA VAL A 257 11.44 -10.76 2.20
C VAL A 257 10.24 -10.25 2.99
N LEU A 258 10.51 -9.32 3.90
CA LEU A 258 9.54 -8.40 4.46
C LEU A 258 9.86 -7.00 3.95
N THR A 259 8.96 -6.38 3.19
CA THR A 259 9.10 -4.98 2.78
C THR A 259 8.15 -4.11 3.58
N THR A 260 8.70 -3.17 4.35
CA THR A 260 7.96 -2.31 5.29
C THR A 260 8.78 -1.10 5.74
N TRP A 261 8.14 -0.09 6.33
CA TRP A 261 8.85 1.00 6.98
C TRP A 261 9.61 0.50 8.22
N THR A 262 10.86 0.90 8.35
CA THR A 262 11.79 0.53 9.42
C THR A 262 12.16 1.71 10.30
N GLY A 263 11.96 2.94 9.82
CA GLY A 263 12.26 4.18 10.54
C GLY A 263 11.17 4.61 11.54
N GLY A 264 11.54 5.53 12.45
CA GLY A 264 10.61 6.17 13.39
C GLY A 264 9.87 5.18 14.30
N SER A 265 8.57 5.40 14.51
CA SER A 265 7.72 4.49 15.30
C SER A 265 7.57 3.10 14.68
N CYS A 266 7.76 2.96 13.37
CA CYS A 266 7.69 1.67 12.71
C CYS A 266 8.85 0.75 13.13
N GLY A 267 10.03 1.30 13.43
CA GLY A 267 11.17 0.50 13.91
C GLY A 267 10.89 -0.22 15.23
N ILE A 268 10.14 0.41 16.14
CA ILE A 268 9.71 -0.21 17.41
C ILE A 268 8.73 -1.35 17.14
N SER A 269 7.72 -1.10 16.29
CA SER A 269 6.75 -2.13 15.90
C SER A 269 7.42 -3.30 15.17
N LEU A 270 8.38 -3.02 14.29
CA LEU A 270 9.16 -4.00 13.55
C LEU A 270 9.96 -4.91 14.49
N ALA A 271 10.67 -4.33 15.46
CA ALA A 271 11.43 -5.09 16.46
C ALA A 271 10.56 -6.09 17.24
N GLY A 272 9.30 -5.72 17.51
CA GLY A 272 8.34 -6.59 18.19
C GLY A 272 7.81 -7.75 17.34
N ILE A 273 7.77 -7.63 16.01
CA ILE A 273 7.23 -8.70 15.14
C ILE A 273 8.31 -9.56 14.49
N LEU A 274 9.54 -9.05 14.34
CA LEU A 274 10.64 -9.77 13.69
C LEU A 274 10.89 -11.19 14.22
N PRO A 275 10.78 -11.47 15.53
CA PRO A 275 11.00 -12.81 16.08
C PRO A 275 10.06 -13.89 15.51
N TYR A 276 8.92 -13.50 14.93
CA TYR A 276 7.96 -14.41 14.32
C TYR A 276 8.23 -14.68 12.83
N PHE A 277 9.22 -14.02 12.23
CA PHE A 277 9.64 -14.27 10.85
C PHE A 277 10.80 -15.28 10.80
N PRO A 278 11.07 -15.91 9.63
CA PRO A 278 12.25 -16.72 9.45
C PRO A 278 13.54 -15.98 9.84
N ALA A 279 14.48 -16.67 10.50
CA ALA A 279 15.71 -16.06 11.00
C ALA A 279 16.58 -15.41 9.89
N ASN A 280 16.42 -15.86 8.65
CA ASN A 280 17.14 -15.35 7.48
C ASN A 280 16.30 -14.38 6.62
N ILE A 281 15.20 -13.84 7.15
CA ILE A 281 14.35 -12.86 6.48
C ILE A 281 15.16 -11.61 6.12
N GLN A 282 15.02 -11.14 4.88
CA GLN A 282 15.53 -9.83 4.48
C GLN A 282 14.46 -8.76 4.67
N VAL A 283 14.73 -7.79 5.54
CA VAL A 283 13.85 -6.64 5.74
C VAL A 283 14.29 -5.51 4.81
N ILE A 284 13.39 -5.06 3.95
CA ILE A 284 13.65 -4.01 2.97
C ILE A 284 12.79 -2.80 3.27
N GLU A 285 13.44 -1.66 3.48
CA GLU A 285 12.80 -0.36 3.68
C GLU A 285 12.05 0.07 2.42
N LEU A 286 10.85 0.65 2.57
CA LEU A 286 10.03 1.18 1.47
C LEU A 286 10.55 2.51 0.92
N GLY A 287 11.29 3.24 1.76
CA GLY A 287 11.70 4.61 1.52
C GLY A 287 10.66 5.61 2.01
N TYR A 288 10.99 6.89 1.90
CA TYR A 288 10.13 7.98 2.33
C TYR A 288 9.02 8.23 1.31
N LEU A 289 7.77 8.01 1.73
CA LEU A 289 6.57 8.23 0.94
C LEU A 289 5.52 8.99 1.77
N ALA A 290 4.91 9.99 1.16
CA ALA A 290 3.78 10.75 1.67
C ALA A 290 2.74 10.93 0.57
N SER A 291 1.54 11.40 0.92
CA SER A 291 0.47 11.62 -0.06
C SER A 291 0.83 12.68 -1.12
N GLU A 292 1.74 13.58 -0.75
CA GLU A 292 2.23 14.68 -1.59
C GLU A 292 3.49 14.32 -2.38
N VAL A 293 4.27 13.33 -1.96
CA VAL A 293 5.57 13.04 -2.59
C VAL A 293 6.05 11.62 -2.30
N ARG A 294 6.69 11.00 -3.31
CA ARG A 294 7.65 9.91 -3.06
C ARG A 294 9.04 10.53 -2.97
N GLY A 295 9.55 10.63 -1.74
CA GLY A 295 10.80 11.32 -1.46
C GLY A 295 12.03 10.46 -1.74
N THR A 296 12.04 9.20 -1.31
CA THR A 296 13.16 8.27 -1.56
C THR A 296 12.68 6.89 -1.99
N ILE A 297 13.63 6.10 -2.52
CA ILE A 297 13.48 4.66 -2.74
C ILE A 297 14.73 3.98 -2.20
N THR A 298 14.59 2.80 -1.63
CA THR A 298 15.76 2.02 -1.20
C THR A 298 16.53 1.55 -2.43
N ILE A 299 17.79 1.98 -2.53
CA ILE A 299 18.72 1.63 -3.62
C ILE A 299 19.77 0.61 -3.18
N ASP A 300 19.89 0.31 -1.89
CA ASP A 300 20.63 -0.82 -1.37
C ASP A 300 19.78 -1.53 -0.30
N ALA A 301 19.23 -2.68 -0.67
CA ALA A 301 18.36 -3.47 0.20
C ALA A 301 19.12 -4.24 1.31
N ASN A 302 20.46 -4.26 1.29
CA ASN A 302 21.25 -4.86 2.37
C ASN A 302 21.47 -3.87 3.51
N THR A 303 21.68 -2.60 3.18
CA THR A 303 21.89 -1.53 4.17
C THR A 303 20.65 -0.69 4.42
N ASN A 304 19.58 -0.89 3.65
CA ASN A 304 18.37 -0.07 3.63
C ASN A 304 18.65 1.42 3.38
N THR A 305 19.69 1.71 2.58
CA THR A 305 20.02 3.08 2.16
C THR A 305 19.29 3.45 0.86
N GLY A 306 18.88 4.71 0.76
CA GLY A 306 17.99 5.24 -0.28
C GLY A 306 18.16 6.74 -0.51
#